data_AF-T0HYR7-F1
#
_entry.id   AF-T0HYR7-F1
#
_cell.length_a   1.000
_cell.length_b   1.000
_cell.length_c   1.000
_cell.angle_alpha   90.00
_cell.angle_beta   90.00
_cell.angle_gamma   90.00
#
_symmetry.space_group_name_H-M   'P 1'
#
loop_
_entity.id
_entity.type
_entity.pdbx_description
1 polymer ?
#
loop_
_entity_poly.entity_id
_entity_poly.type
_entity_poly.pdbx_seq_one_letter_code
_entity_poly.pdbx_strand_id
1 'polypeptide(L)'
;MRILFCNIAYMKYYKGIIKNVDEPRYGGEYVLRTGDAHEKYNFMPYDTQEGKLCLGFFETKSTNGEFSNQLHIERIEGVSRRDEFAENVLVVWCAKYHDNRTVIVGWYRNATVYRYYESVDVNLEDGSLYTQNFNIEAAADDCVLLTEGQRNVHSWQAPRKNKTRSYGYGQANVWFASEESAAGYAQELIIDELNNDHQLIQEKG
;
A
#
# COMPACT_ATOMS: atom_id res chain seq x y z
N MET A 1 5.47 7.12 15.41
CA MET A 1 4.44 6.57 14.50
C MET A 1 5.13 5.51 13.65
N ARG A 2 4.59 4.29 13.60
CA ARG A 2 5.16 3.17 12.84
C ARG A 2 4.87 3.39 11.35
N ILE A 3 5.80 3.07 10.46
CA ILE A 3 5.62 3.27 9.02
C ILE A 3 6.05 2.04 8.21
N LEU A 4 5.35 1.77 7.13
CA LEU A 4 5.64 0.69 6.19
C LEU A 4 5.37 1.15 4.76
N PHE A 5 6.30 0.93 3.84
CA PHE A 5 6.13 1.26 2.43
C PHE A 5 5.89 -0.01 1.61
N CYS A 6 4.77 -0.08 0.88
CA CYS A 6 4.37 -1.23 0.06
C CYS A 6 4.25 -0.84 -1.41
N ASN A 7 5.00 -1.51 -2.28
CA ASN A 7 5.04 -1.25 -3.72
C ASN A 7 4.05 -2.18 -4.45
N ILE A 8 3.15 -1.59 -5.21
CA ILE A 8 2.07 -2.25 -5.96
C ILE A 8 2.08 -1.79 -7.43
N ALA A 9 1.29 -2.43 -8.29
CA ALA A 9 1.02 -1.95 -9.63
C ALA A 9 0.33 -0.58 -9.58
N TYR A 10 0.62 0.26 -10.58
CA TYR A 10 -0.02 1.56 -10.70
C TYR A 10 -1.44 1.40 -11.25
N MET A 11 -2.43 1.90 -10.52
CA MET A 11 -3.82 2.05 -10.95
C MET A 11 -4.32 3.44 -10.56
N LYS A 12 -5.33 3.95 -11.24
CA LYS A 12 -5.96 5.24 -10.98
C LYS A 12 -6.80 5.18 -9.72
N TYR A 13 -7.67 4.18 -9.58
CA TYR A 13 -8.71 4.14 -8.56
C TYR A 13 -8.57 2.99 -7.58
N TYR A 14 -7.96 1.87 -7.99
CA TYR A 14 -7.87 0.65 -7.15
C TYR A 14 -9.24 0.20 -6.63
N LYS A 15 -10.25 0.23 -7.51
CA LYS A 15 -11.63 -0.19 -7.26
C LYS A 15 -12.10 -1.24 -8.26
N GLY A 16 -11.17 -2.10 -8.68
CA GLY A 16 -11.36 -3.06 -9.77
C GLY A 16 -10.76 -2.56 -11.08
N ILE A 17 -10.75 -3.47 -12.06
CA ILE A 17 -10.16 -3.21 -13.38
C ILE A 17 -11.24 -2.67 -14.30
N ILE A 18 -10.99 -1.48 -14.86
CA ILE A 18 -11.85 -0.88 -15.87
C ILE A 18 -11.06 -0.84 -17.18
N LYS A 19 -11.46 -1.67 -18.15
CA LYS A 19 -10.76 -1.81 -19.42
C LYS A 19 -10.52 -0.45 -20.10
N ASN A 20 -9.28 -0.20 -20.53
CA ASN A 20 -8.80 1.07 -21.12
C ASN A 20 -8.91 2.33 -20.24
N VAL A 21 -9.32 2.21 -18.97
CA VAL A 21 -9.49 3.35 -18.05
C VAL A 21 -8.59 3.19 -16.84
N ASP A 22 -8.70 2.05 -16.17
CA ASP A 22 -7.96 1.71 -14.96
C ASP A 22 -7.48 0.25 -15.00
N GLU A 23 -6.42 0.04 -15.75
CA GLU A 23 -5.72 -1.24 -15.84
C GLU A 23 -4.40 -1.16 -15.07
N PRO A 24 -3.99 -2.25 -14.39
CA PRO A 24 -2.75 -2.28 -13.65
C PRO A 24 -1.55 -2.08 -14.57
N ARG A 25 -0.69 -1.12 -14.23
CA ARG A 25 0.52 -0.77 -14.98
C ARG A 25 1.76 -1.02 -14.14
N TYR A 26 2.84 -1.42 -14.81
CA TYR A 26 4.17 -1.57 -14.20
C TYR A 26 4.22 -2.56 -13.01
N GLY A 27 3.27 -3.50 -12.95
CA GLY A 27 3.26 -4.59 -11.97
C GLY A 27 4.27 -5.70 -12.29
N GLY A 28 4.20 -6.78 -11.51
CA GLY A 28 5.04 -7.97 -11.70
C GLY A 28 4.69 -8.77 -12.96
N GLU A 29 5.40 -9.89 -13.16
CA GLU A 29 5.17 -10.78 -14.31
C GLU A 29 3.73 -11.27 -14.42
N TYR A 30 3.05 -11.48 -13.28
CA TYR A 30 1.64 -11.86 -13.27
C TYR A 30 0.77 -10.82 -13.98
N VAL A 31 0.87 -9.56 -13.57
CA VAL A 31 0.17 -8.43 -14.19
C VAL A 31 0.45 -8.34 -15.68
N LEU A 32 1.72 -8.50 -16.08
CA LEU A 32 2.13 -8.48 -17.49
C LEU A 32 1.50 -9.61 -18.32
N ARG A 33 1.27 -10.78 -17.71
CA ARG A 33 0.74 -11.97 -18.39
C ARG A 33 -0.79 -12.02 -18.40
N THR A 34 -1.43 -11.63 -17.30
CA THR A 34 -2.88 -11.81 -17.10
C THR A 34 -3.67 -10.52 -17.28
N GLY A 35 -3.01 -9.36 -17.18
CA GLY A 35 -3.69 -8.08 -17.05
C GLY A 35 -4.43 -7.90 -15.72
N ASP A 36 -4.26 -8.84 -14.77
CA ASP A 36 -4.92 -8.84 -13.47
C ASP A 36 -3.93 -8.49 -12.35
N ALA A 37 -4.44 -7.92 -11.26
CA ALA A 37 -3.67 -7.50 -10.11
C ALA A 37 -4.45 -7.80 -8.82
N HIS A 38 -3.79 -8.38 -7.82
CA HIS A 38 -4.41 -8.68 -6.53
C HIS A 38 -4.70 -7.40 -5.72
N GLU A 39 -3.88 -6.36 -5.94
CA GLU A 39 -4.01 -5.03 -5.37
C GLU A 39 -5.14 -4.18 -5.99
N LYS A 40 -5.84 -4.68 -7.02
CA LYS A 40 -6.82 -3.90 -7.80
C LYS A 40 -7.98 -3.34 -6.98
N TYR A 41 -8.20 -3.86 -5.78
CA TYR A 41 -9.26 -3.43 -4.86
C TYR A 41 -8.73 -2.79 -3.58
N ASN A 42 -7.44 -2.42 -3.50
CA ASN A 42 -6.86 -1.86 -2.27
C ASN A 42 -7.71 -0.71 -1.71
N PHE A 43 -8.19 0.22 -2.55
CA PHE A 43 -9.00 1.37 -2.12
C PHE A 43 -10.51 1.18 -2.37
N MET A 44 -10.97 -0.07 -2.45
CA MET A 44 -12.39 -0.40 -2.43
C MET A 44 -12.86 -0.57 -0.97
N PRO A 45 -13.75 0.28 -0.47
CA PRO A 45 -14.32 0.09 0.86
C PRO A 45 -15.35 -1.04 0.85
N TYR A 46 -15.19 -2.02 1.72
CA TYR A 46 -16.13 -3.11 1.95
C TYR A 46 -16.91 -2.88 3.24
N ASP A 47 -18.24 -3.06 3.18
CA ASP A 47 -19.09 -2.99 4.37
C ASP A 47 -18.86 -4.20 5.28
N THR A 48 -18.58 -3.93 6.55
CA THR A 48 -18.43 -4.95 7.62
C THR A 48 -19.36 -4.60 8.79
N GLN A 49 -19.40 -5.46 9.81
CA GLN A 49 -20.16 -5.17 11.03
C GLN A 49 -19.60 -3.98 11.82
N GLU A 50 -18.32 -3.64 11.62
CA GLU A 50 -17.60 -2.62 12.37
C GLU A 50 -17.47 -1.29 11.61
N GLY A 51 -17.97 -1.23 10.38
CA GLY A 51 -17.88 -0.07 9.50
C GLY A 51 -17.39 -0.46 8.11
N LYS A 52 -16.86 0.51 7.36
CA LYS A 52 -16.24 0.24 6.06
C LYS A 52 -14.75 0.02 6.22
N LEU A 53 -14.22 -1.08 5.68
CA LEU A 53 -12.79 -1.39 5.69
C LEU A 53 -12.22 -1.41 4.27
N CYS A 54 -11.00 -0.92 4.11
CA CYS A 54 -10.18 -1.19 2.93
C CYS A 54 -9.27 -2.37 3.21
N LEU A 55 -9.27 -3.35 2.30
CA LEU A 55 -8.48 -4.58 2.41
C LEU A 55 -7.31 -4.49 1.43
N GLY A 56 -6.17 -4.05 1.93
CA GLY A 56 -4.95 -3.81 1.17
C GLY A 56 -4.13 -5.07 0.95
N PHE A 57 -3.66 -5.25 -0.28
CA PHE A 57 -2.74 -6.31 -0.68
C PHE A 57 -1.47 -5.74 -1.31
N PHE A 58 -0.33 -6.29 -0.92
CA PHE A 58 0.87 -6.32 -1.74
C PHE A 58 1.51 -7.70 -1.71
N GLU A 59 2.17 -8.05 -2.80
CA GLU A 59 2.86 -9.33 -2.93
C GLU A 59 4.21 -9.30 -2.17
N THR A 60 4.37 -10.17 -1.17
CA THR A 60 5.67 -10.49 -0.56
C THR A 60 6.52 -11.33 -1.53
N LYS A 61 7.82 -11.43 -1.26
CA LYS A 61 8.67 -12.33 -2.05
C LYS A 61 8.16 -13.78 -1.92
N SER A 62 8.17 -14.53 -3.01
CA SER A 62 7.93 -15.97 -2.99
C SER A 62 9.23 -16.75 -2.92
N THR A 63 9.21 -17.94 -2.31
CA THR A 63 10.29 -18.93 -2.47
C THR A 63 9.95 -19.86 -3.63
N ASN A 64 10.84 -19.95 -4.62
CA ASN A 64 10.69 -20.77 -5.84
C ASN A 64 9.42 -20.50 -6.68
N GLY A 65 8.69 -19.40 -6.42
CA GLY A 65 7.45 -19.06 -7.13
C GLY A 65 6.21 -19.83 -6.68
N GLU A 66 6.33 -20.70 -5.66
CA GLU A 66 5.22 -21.56 -5.21
C GLU A 66 4.59 -21.09 -3.89
N PHE A 67 5.39 -20.57 -2.96
CA PHE A 67 4.92 -20.18 -1.64
C PHE A 67 5.28 -18.72 -1.35
N SER A 68 4.25 -17.90 -1.08
CA SER A 68 4.42 -16.53 -0.59
C SER A 68 5.12 -16.57 0.77
N ASN A 69 6.19 -15.80 0.93
CA ASN A 69 6.88 -15.72 2.21
C ASN A 69 6.06 -14.87 3.20
N GLN A 70 6.22 -15.17 4.49
CA GLN A 70 5.69 -14.30 5.54
C GLN A 70 6.28 -12.89 5.44
N LEU A 71 5.50 -11.90 5.86
CA LEU A 71 6.01 -10.57 6.11
C LEU A 71 6.77 -10.53 7.44
N HIS A 72 7.98 -9.99 7.40
CA HIS A 72 8.82 -9.81 8.59
C HIS A 72 8.39 -8.60 9.41
N ILE A 73 7.15 -8.62 9.93
CA ILE A 73 6.56 -7.49 10.69
C ILE A 73 7.35 -7.14 11.96
N GLU A 74 8.21 -8.05 12.46
CA GLU A 74 9.16 -7.75 13.55
C GLU A 74 10.16 -6.63 13.23
N ARG A 75 10.24 -6.21 11.96
CA ARG A 75 11.04 -5.07 11.52
C ARG A 75 10.33 -3.72 11.69
N ILE A 76 9.04 -3.75 12.02
CA ILE A 76 8.26 -2.57 12.41
C ILE A 76 8.54 -2.28 13.89
N GLU A 77 8.72 -1.00 14.22
CA GLU A 77 9.10 -0.57 15.56
C GLU A 77 8.13 -1.08 16.64
N GLY A 78 8.67 -1.78 17.64
CA GLY A 78 7.92 -2.28 18.79
C GLY A 78 7.11 -3.56 18.54
N VAL A 79 7.31 -4.23 17.40
CA VAL A 79 6.66 -5.50 17.07
C VAL A 79 7.58 -6.68 17.40
N SER A 80 7.04 -7.70 18.06
CA SER A 80 7.75 -8.92 18.44
C SER A 80 7.79 -9.93 17.29
N ARG A 81 8.80 -10.81 17.31
CA ARG A 81 8.91 -11.96 16.39
C ARG A 81 7.79 -12.99 16.54
N ARG A 82 7.04 -12.94 17.65
CA ARG A 82 5.91 -13.83 17.94
C ARG A 82 4.57 -13.24 17.56
N ASP A 83 4.50 -11.94 17.29
CA ASP A 83 3.25 -11.29 16.95
C ASP A 83 2.81 -11.73 15.55
N GLU A 84 1.51 -11.88 15.35
CA GLU A 84 0.92 -12.25 14.06
C GLU A 84 0.50 -11.03 13.25
N PHE A 85 0.35 -9.87 13.90
CA PHE A 85 0.02 -8.61 13.28
C PHE A 85 0.68 -7.42 14.01
N ALA A 86 0.71 -6.27 13.36
CA ALA A 86 1.17 -5.00 13.90
C ALA A 86 0.10 -3.93 13.68
N GLU A 87 -0.40 -3.34 14.76
CA GLU A 87 -1.40 -2.27 14.71
C GLU A 87 -0.76 -0.88 14.71
N ASN A 88 -1.57 0.14 14.42
CA ASN A 88 -1.20 1.56 14.46
C ASN A 88 -0.02 1.87 13.52
N VAL A 89 -0.06 1.31 12.31
CA VAL A 89 0.96 1.50 11.27
C VAL A 89 0.44 2.46 10.20
N LEU A 90 1.25 3.47 9.85
CA LEU A 90 1.07 4.23 8.62
C LEU A 90 1.60 3.39 7.46
N VAL A 91 0.70 2.83 6.66
CA VAL A 91 1.06 2.07 5.46
C VAL A 91 1.02 3.00 4.26
N VAL A 92 2.15 3.16 3.59
CA VAL A 92 2.32 4.02 2.42
C VAL A 92 2.35 3.16 1.17
N TRP A 93 1.34 3.32 0.32
CA TRP A 93 1.24 2.64 -0.96
C TRP A 93 2.06 3.38 -2.02
N CYS A 94 2.95 2.67 -2.67
CA CYS A 94 3.83 3.18 -3.69
C CYS A 94 3.63 2.42 -5.00
N ALA A 95 3.87 3.06 -6.13
CA ALA A 95 3.83 2.40 -7.43
C ALA A 95 4.88 2.98 -8.38
N LYS A 96 5.30 2.17 -9.35
CA LYS A 96 6.14 2.67 -10.44
C LYS A 96 5.32 3.58 -11.35
N TYR A 97 5.89 4.73 -11.71
CA TYR A 97 5.27 5.73 -12.57
C TYR A 97 5.83 5.67 -14.00
N HIS A 98 5.18 6.37 -14.93
CA HIS A 98 5.49 6.29 -16.36
C HIS A 98 6.90 6.75 -16.73
N ASP A 99 7.52 7.59 -15.91
CA ASP A 99 8.90 8.07 -16.06
C ASP A 99 9.94 7.22 -15.29
N ASN A 100 9.55 6.01 -14.86
CA ASN A 100 10.33 5.06 -14.07
C ASN A 100 10.64 5.47 -12.62
N ARG A 101 10.12 6.60 -12.12
CA ARG A 101 10.16 6.87 -10.67
C ARG A 101 9.23 5.93 -9.91
N THR A 102 9.44 5.81 -8.60
CA THR A 102 8.44 5.24 -7.69
C THR A 102 7.78 6.41 -6.96
N VAL A 103 6.45 6.46 -7.02
CA VAL A 103 5.64 7.53 -6.42
C VAL A 103 4.72 6.93 -5.36
N ILE A 104 4.39 7.72 -4.34
CA ILE A 104 3.34 7.42 -3.38
C ILE A 104 2.00 7.63 -4.09
N VAL A 105 1.13 6.63 -4.03
CA VAL A 105 -0.22 6.68 -4.61
C VAL A 105 -1.29 6.97 -3.55
N GLY A 106 -0.99 6.69 -2.29
CA GLY A 106 -1.90 6.86 -1.17
C GLY A 106 -1.35 6.20 0.09
N TRP A 107 -2.13 6.20 1.16
CA TRP A 107 -1.76 5.61 2.43
C TRP A 107 -2.97 5.16 3.23
N TYR A 108 -2.76 4.22 4.15
CA TYR A 108 -3.69 3.87 5.22
C TYR A 108 -3.10 4.31 6.56
N ARG A 109 -3.89 5.05 7.34
CA ARG A 109 -3.60 5.33 8.74
C ARG A 109 -4.12 4.21 9.63
N ASN A 110 -3.57 4.15 10.84
CA ASN A 110 -4.00 3.23 11.89
C ASN A 110 -4.15 1.78 11.42
N ALA A 111 -3.37 1.38 10.42
CA ALA A 111 -3.57 0.11 9.75
C ALA A 111 -3.09 -1.05 10.62
N THR A 112 -3.75 -2.18 10.45
CA THR A 112 -3.29 -3.49 10.92
C THR A 112 -2.54 -4.18 9.80
N VAL A 113 -1.30 -4.58 10.07
CA VAL A 113 -0.42 -5.27 9.10
C VAL A 113 -0.20 -6.70 9.57
N TYR A 114 -0.59 -7.67 8.74
CA TYR A 114 -0.50 -9.09 9.07
C TYR A 114 0.83 -9.71 8.62
N ARG A 115 1.30 -10.69 9.39
CA ARG A 115 2.46 -11.53 9.05
C ARG A 115 2.17 -12.44 7.87
N TYR A 116 0.96 -13.00 7.82
CA TYR A 116 0.48 -13.89 6.78
C TYR A 116 -0.65 -13.22 5.99
N TYR A 117 -0.99 -13.78 4.83
CA TYR A 117 -2.14 -13.31 4.08
C TYR A 117 -3.41 -13.83 4.74
N GLU A 118 -4.37 -12.93 4.93
CA GLU A 118 -5.75 -13.24 5.28
C GLU A 118 -6.60 -13.26 4.01
N SER A 119 -7.77 -13.88 4.08
CA SER A 119 -8.71 -13.91 2.96
C SER A 119 -10.16 -13.78 3.41
N VAL A 120 -10.95 -13.04 2.65
CA VAL A 120 -12.39 -12.89 2.87
C VAL A 120 -13.14 -12.91 1.55
N ASP A 121 -14.30 -13.56 1.53
CA ASP A 121 -15.19 -13.52 0.39
C ASP A 121 -16.01 -12.22 0.41
N VAL A 122 -15.91 -11.43 -0.65
CA VAL A 122 -16.61 -10.16 -0.83
C VAL A 122 -17.56 -10.25 -2.02
N ASN A 123 -18.71 -9.58 -1.91
CA ASN A 123 -19.62 -9.42 -3.04
C ASN A 123 -19.20 -8.20 -3.86
N LEU A 124 -19.01 -8.37 -5.15
CA LEU A 124 -18.77 -7.29 -6.09
C LEU A 124 -20.10 -6.62 -6.49
N GLU A 125 -20.03 -5.42 -7.08
CA GLU A 125 -21.22 -4.67 -7.51
C GLU A 125 -22.08 -5.42 -8.53
N ASP A 126 -21.48 -6.30 -9.32
CA ASP A 126 -22.19 -7.15 -10.29
C ASP A 126 -22.84 -8.39 -9.65
N GLY A 127 -22.75 -8.53 -8.33
CA GLY A 127 -23.30 -9.65 -7.56
C GLY A 127 -22.45 -10.91 -7.56
N SER A 128 -21.27 -10.89 -8.20
CA SER A 128 -20.34 -12.01 -8.15
C SER A 128 -19.57 -12.05 -6.83
N LEU A 129 -19.20 -13.26 -6.40
CA LEU A 129 -18.37 -13.48 -5.23
C LEU A 129 -16.89 -13.46 -5.63
N TYR A 130 -16.06 -12.76 -4.85
CA TYR A 130 -14.63 -12.68 -5.03
C TYR A 130 -13.91 -12.94 -3.71
N THR A 131 -12.94 -13.85 -3.70
CA THR A 131 -12.07 -14.05 -2.53
C THR A 131 -10.96 -13.01 -2.56
N GLN A 132 -11.07 -12.00 -1.70
CA GLN A 132 -10.05 -10.97 -1.50
C GLN A 132 -8.98 -11.49 -0.53
N ASN A 133 -7.76 -11.67 -1.03
CA ASN A 133 -6.58 -11.86 -0.18
C ASN A 133 -6.05 -10.50 0.25
N PHE A 134 -5.63 -10.34 1.49
CA PHE A 134 -5.08 -9.09 2.01
C PHE A 134 -4.01 -9.38 3.07
N ASN A 135 -3.15 -8.41 3.31
CA ASN A 135 -2.17 -8.45 4.40
C ASN A 135 -2.10 -7.13 5.17
N ILE A 136 -2.99 -6.20 4.83
CA ILE A 136 -3.14 -4.90 5.45
C ILE A 136 -4.63 -4.56 5.46
N GLU A 137 -5.14 -4.06 6.58
CA GLU A 137 -6.49 -3.48 6.63
C GLU A 137 -6.49 -2.17 7.42
N ALA A 138 -7.45 -1.32 7.10
CA ALA A 138 -7.73 -0.10 7.83
C ALA A 138 -9.18 0.33 7.60
N ALA A 139 -9.71 1.18 8.49
CA ALA A 139 -10.96 1.87 8.26
C ALA A 139 -10.90 2.68 6.96
N ALA A 140 -11.98 2.68 6.19
CA ALA A 140 -12.03 3.40 4.91
C ALA A 140 -11.79 4.91 5.08
N ASP A 141 -12.21 5.49 6.21
CA ASP A 141 -11.97 6.90 6.56
C ASP A 141 -10.49 7.20 6.88
N ASP A 142 -9.72 6.16 7.21
CA ASP A 142 -8.28 6.23 7.42
C ASP A 142 -7.47 6.01 6.13
N CYS A 143 -8.14 5.74 5.00
CA CYS A 143 -7.51 5.45 3.72
C CYS A 143 -7.59 6.65 2.77
N VAL A 144 -6.43 7.13 2.32
CA VAL A 144 -6.33 8.25 1.37
C VAL A 144 -5.69 7.75 0.08
N LEU A 145 -6.40 7.95 -1.04
CA LEU A 145 -5.86 7.77 -2.38
C LEU A 145 -5.60 9.13 -3.02
N LEU A 146 -4.34 9.41 -3.37
CA LEU A 146 -3.98 10.62 -4.09
C LEU A 146 -4.54 10.57 -5.52
N THR A 147 -4.99 11.71 -6.03
CA THR A 147 -5.34 11.84 -7.46
C THR A 147 -4.10 11.70 -8.35
N GLU A 148 -4.28 11.36 -9.64
CA GLU A 148 -3.14 11.24 -10.57
C GLU A 148 -2.29 12.52 -10.64
N GLY A 149 -2.92 13.70 -10.51
CA GLY A 149 -2.23 14.99 -10.50
C GLY A 149 -1.35 15.17 -9.26
N GLN A 150 -1.88 14.82 -8.09
CA GLN A 150 -1.12 14.88 -6.83
C GLN A 150 0.10 13.96 -6.87
N ARG A 151 -0.02 12.75 -7.43
CA ARG A 151 1.09 11.77 -7.51
C ARG A 151 2.31 12.26 -8.30
N ASN A 152 2.16 13.29 -9.14
CA ASN A 152 3.24 13.86 -9.95
C ASN A 152 3.98 15.02 -9.26
N VAL A 153 3.89 15.14 -7.93
CA VAL A 153 4.67 16.11 -7.16
C VAL A 153 5.90 15.43 -6.54
N HIS A 154 7.02 16.16 -6.44
CA HIS A 154 8.30 15.61 -5.98
C HIS A 154 8.24 15.10 -4.52
N SER A 155 7.43 15.73 -3.65
CA SER A 155 7.23 15.29 -2.26
C SER A 155 6.66 13.88 -2.16
N TRP A 156 5.90 13.45 -3.17
CA TRP A 156 5.33 12.09 -3.23
C TRP A 156 6.26 11.09 -3.94
N GLN A 157 7.56 11.36 -4.04
CA GLN A 157 8.50 10.41 -4.60
C GLN A 157 9.05 9.46 -3.53
N ALA A 158 8.76 8.16 -3.67
CA ALA A 158 9.33 7.15 -2.80
C ALA A 158 10.80 6.87 -3.17
N PRO A 159 11.74 6.85 -2.20
CA PRO A 159 13.14 6.64 -2.45
C PRO A 159 13.45 5.19 -2.84
N ARG A 160 14.36 5.01 -3.79
CA ARG A 160 15.04 3.73 -4.03
C ARG A 160 16.50 3.82 -3.60
N LYS A 161 16.98 2.77 -2.95
CA LYS A 161 18.38 2.66 -2.52
C LYS A 161 19.29 2.60 -3.74
N ASN A 162 20.39 3.36 -3.73
CA ASN A 162 21.37 3.38 -4.81
C ASN A 162 22.76 3.72 -4.27
N LYS A 163 23.75 3.96 -5.15
CA LYS A 163 25.14 4.23 -4.74
C LYS A 163 25.29 5.50 -3.88
N THR A 164 24.40 6.48 -4.03
CA THR A 164 24.45 7.77 -3.32
C THR A 164 23.36 7.93 -2.26
N ARG A 165 22.39 7.02 -2.20
CA ARG A 165 21.30 7.00 -1.20
C ARG A 165 21.27 5.68 -0.45
N SER A 166 21.51 5.72 0.86
CA SER A 166 21.65 4.53 1.71
C SER A 166 20.32 3.89 2.16
N TYR A 167 19.19 4.58 1.96
CA TYR A 167 17.84 4.15 2.32
C TYR A 167 16.90 4.08 1.10
N GLY A 168 15.71 3.49 1.32
CA GLY A 168 14.66 3.33 0.31
C GLY A 168 14.49 1.88 -0.14
N TYR A 169 13.57 1.67 -1.09
CA TYR A 169 13.30 0.35 -1.64
C TYR A 169 14.55 -0.32 -2.19
N GLY A 170 14.70 -1.60 -1.85
CA GLY A 170 15.57 -2.55 -2.53
C GLY A 170 14.82 -3.31 -3.63
N GLN A 171 15.05 -4.62 -3.68
CA GLN A 171 14.40 -5.53 -4.65
C GLN A 171 13.04 -6.06 -4.19
N ALA A 172 12.68 -5.90 -2.92
CA ALA A 172 11.39 -6.36 -2.40
C ALA A 172 10.30 -5.30 -2.67
N ASN A 173 9.03 -5.74 -2.70
CA ASN A 173 7.87 -4.84 -2.73
C ASN A 173 7.60 -4.17 -1.37
N VAL A 174 8.45 -4.36 -0.37
CA VAL A 174 8.28 -3.75 0.95
C VAL A 174 9.56 -3.07 1.41
N TRP A 175 9.41 -1.91 2.05
CA TRP A 175 10.48 -1.20 2.74
C TRP A 175 9.98 -0.71 4.10
N PHE A 176 10.71 -1.11 5.15
CA PHE A 176 10.35 -0.84 6.55
C PHE A 176 10.85 0.52 7.07
N ALA A 177 11.64 1.26 6.27
CA ALA A 177 12.27 2.52 6.67
C ALA A 177 12.98 2.46 8.03
N SER A 178 13.55 1.30 8.37
CA SER A 178 14.22 1.05 9.65
C SER A 178 15.65 1.60 9.70
N GLU A 179 16.17 2.13 8.59
CA GLU A 179 17.48 2.74 8.53
C GLU A 179 17.48 4.13 9.19
N GLU A 180 18.49 4.43 10.01
CA GLU A 180 18.63 5.76 10.64
C GLU A 180 18.65 6.90 9.59
N SER A 181 19.26 6.66 8.43
CA SER A 181 19.28 7.63 7.33
C SER A 181 17.93 7.87 6.66
N ALA A 182 16.92 7.04 6.92
CA ALA A 182 15.55 7.23 6.45
C ALA A 182 14.70 8.11 7.37
N ALA A 183 15.15 8.36 8.62
CA ALA A 183 14.32 9.00 9.65
C ALA A 183 13.80 10.37 9.23
N GLY A 184 14.64 11.21 8.62
CA GLY A 184 14.24 12.53 8.12
C GLY A 184 13.14 12.46 7.06
N TYR A 185 13.29 11.58 6.07
CA TYR A 185 12.29 11.37 5.03
C TYR A 185 10.96 10.84 5.59
N ALA A 186 11.02 9.88 6.52
CA ALA A 186 9.82 9.34 7.15
C ALA A 186 9.09 10.41 7.98
N GLN A 187 9.83 11.24 8.71
CA GLN A 187 9.26 12.33 9.51
C GLN A 187 8.63 13.42 8.64
N GLU A 188 9.28 13.82 7.54
CA GLU A 188 8.72 14.78 6.57
C GLU A 188 7.41 14.25 5.97
N LEU A 189 7.37 12.98 5.57
CA LEU A 189 6.17 12.37 5.02
C LEU A 189 5.01 12.33 6.03
N ILE A 190 5.31 12.04 7.29
CA ILE A 190 4.33 12.09 8.39
C ILE A 190 3.77 13.51 8.55
N ILE A 191 4.61 14.54 8.47
CA ILE A 191 4.18 15.94 8.56
C ILE A 191 3.29 16.31 7.37
N ASP A 192 3.71 15.96 6.16
CA ASP A 192 2.94 16.22 4.94
C ASP A 192 1.58 15.52 4.97
N GLU A 193 1.53 14.29 5.47
CA GLU A 193 0.31 13.52 5.68
C GLU A 193 -0.66 14.26 6.62
N LEU A 194 -0.20 14.61 7.82
CA LEU A 194 -0.98 15.37 8.80
C LEU A 194 -1.46 16.73 8.27
N ASN A 195 -0.66 17.40 7.42
CA ASN A 195 -1.05 18.67 6.81
C ASN A 195 -2.13 18.50 5.72
N ASN A 196 -2.10 17.41 4.95
CA ASN A 196 -3.13 17.12 3.94
C ASN A 196 -4.49 16.85 4.59
N ASP A 197 -4.51 16.22 5.76
CA ASP A 197 -5.75 16.03 6.53
C ASP A 197 -6.43 17.35 6.87
N HIS A 198 -5.66 18.33 7.33
CA HIS A 198 -6.20 19.65 7.65
C HIS A 198 -6.85 20.31 6.44
N GLN A 199 -6.31 20.12 5.24
CA GLN A 199 -6.91 20.65 4.01
C GLN A 199 -8.19 19.89 3.62
N LEU A 200 -8.18 18.56 3.69
CA LEU A 200 -9.35 17.72 3.37
C LEU A 200 -10.51 17.92 4.35
N ILE A 201 -10.23 18.24 5.62
CA ILE A 201 -11.24 18.57 6.63
C ILE A 201 -11.84 19.96 6.36
N GLN A 202 -11.04 20.94 5.94
CA GLN A 202 -11.51 22.29 5.61
C GLN A 202 -12.37 22.36 4.34
N GLU A 203 -12.19 21.45 3.39
CA GLU A 203 -13.01 21.36 2.17
C GLU A 203 -14.37 20.66 2.40
N LYS A 204 -14.55 19.99 3.54
CA LYS A 204 -15.79 19.28 3.91
C LYS A 204 -16.71 20.04 4.89
N GLY A 205 -16.32 21.24 5.33
CA GLY A 205 -17.10 22.12 6.22
C GLY A 205 -17.67 23.34 5.49
#